data_AF-A0A1V5VTX3-F1
#
_entry.id   AF-A0A1V5VTX3-F1
#
_cell.length_a   1.000
_cell.length_b   1.000
_cell.length_c   1.000
_cell.angle_alpha   90.00
_cell.angle_beta   90.00
_cell.angle_gamma   90.00
#
_symmetry.space_group_name_H-M   'P 1'
#
loop_
_entity.id
_entity.type
_entity.pdbx_description
1 polymer ?
#
loop_
_entity_poly.entity_id
_entity_poly.type
_entity_poly.pdbx_seq_one_letter_code
_entity_poly.pdbx_strand_id
1 'polypeptide(L)'
;MNKTVLIILTTAVANYSLRVIPFFISRGKDLPPYLKRFLEYLPIAALGALIFPGVINSFQQNPAAGIAGVTAAAITAWLTENLIYSVTASIAVTWYILQYI
;
A
#
# COMPACT_ATOMS: atom_id res chain seq x y z
N MET A 1 30.73 -8.08 -10.20
CA MET A 1 30.53 -8.10 -8.74
C MET A 1 30.58 -6.71 -8.08
N ASN A 2 31.48 -5.78 -8.45
CA ASN A 2 31.55 -4.44 -7.81
C ASN A 2 30.32 -3.53 -8.05
N LYS A 3 29.68 -3.59 -9.21
CA LYS A 3 28.54 -2.70 -9.54
C LYS A 3 27.28 -3.00 -8.71
N THR A 4 27.04 -4.27 -8.39
CA THR A 4 25.87 -4.68 -7.58
C THR A 4 25.99 -4.19 -6.14
N VAL A 5 27.18 -4.30 -5.54
CA VAL A 5 27.44 -3.79 -4.19
C VAL A 5 27.28 -2.26 -4.14
N LEU A 6 27.76 -1.55 -5.17
CA LEU A 6 27.57 -0.11 -5.29
C LEU A 6 26.07 0.26 -5.35
N ILE A 7 25.28 -0.42 -6.18
CA ILE A 7 23.82 -0.17 -6.30
C ILE A 7 23.11 -0.43 -4.97
N ILE A 8 23.44 -1.51 -4.27
CA ILE A 8 22.87 -1.82 -2.95
C ILE A 8 23.24 -0.73 -1.95
N LEU A 9 24.50 -0.30 -1.91
CA LEU A 9 24.93 0.76 -0.98
C LEU A 9 24.23 2.09 -1.28
N THR A 10 24.13 2.47 -2.56
CA THR A 10 23.47 3.71 -2.97
C THR A 10 21.97 3.68 -2.66
N THR A 11 21.28 2.58 -2.95
CA THR A 11 19.84 2.44 -2.66
C THR A 11 19.55 2.35 -1.16
N ALA A 12 20.44 1.72 -0.39
CA ALA A 12 20.36 1.68 1.07
C ALA A 12 20.52 3.09 1.67
N VAL A 13 21.56 3.82 1.26
CA VAL A 13 21.79 5.21 1.71
C VAL A 13 20.63 6.11 1.31
N ALA A 14 20.17 6.05 0.07
CA ALA A 14 19.05 6.86 -0.42
C ALA A 14 17.76 6.62 0.38
N ASN A 15 17.38 5.35 0.62
CA ASN A 15 16.19 5.02 1.42
C ASN A 15 16.34 5.44 2.88
N TYR A 16 17.54 5.26 3.46
CA TYR A 16 17.78 5.63 4.84
C TYR A 16 17.71 7.14 5.02
N SER A 17 18.34 7.91 4.12
CA SER A 17 18.22 9.37 4.10
C SER A 17 16.75 9.81 4.02
N LEU A 18 15.95 9.23 3.13
CA LEU A 18 14.53 9.58 2.98
C LEU A 18 13.71 9.29 4.26
N ARG A 19 14.09 8.28 5.05
CA ARG A 19 13.43 7.95 6.34
C ARG A 19 13.92 8.80 7.52
N VAL A 20 15.21 9.14 7.55
CA VAL A 20 15.83 9.86 8.68
C VAL A 20 15.59 11.38 8.58
N ILE A 21 15.45 11.92 7.37
CA ILE A 21 15.11 13.34 7.15
C ILE A 21 13.81 13.73 7.87
N PRO A 22 12.66 13.01 7.70
CA PRO A 22 11.44 13.28 8.44
C PRO A 22 11.65 13.22 9.96
N PHE A 23 12.44 12.25 10.43
CA PHE A 23 12.69 12.03 11.85
C PHE A 23 13.49 13.18 12.49
N PHE A 24 14.51 13.70 11.80
CA PHE A 24 15.30 14.83 12.28
C PHE A 24 14.53 16.15 12.26
N ILE A 25 13.73 16.40 11.22
CA ILE A 25 12.87 17.60 11.12
C ILE A 25 11.79 17.62 12.21
N SER A 26 11.26 16.45 12.58
CA SER A 26 10.18 16.34 13.56
C SER A 26 10.64 16.45 15.02
N ARG A 27 11.95 16.49 15.31
CA ARG A 27 12.49 16.40 16.68
C ARG A 27 12.55 17.72 17.45
N GLY A 28 12.19 18.86 16.83
CA GLY A 28 12.31 20.17 17.50
C GLY A 28 11.51 21.34 16.93
N LYS A 29 10.78 21.16 15.82
CA LYS A 29 9.76 22.11 15.37
C LYS A 29 8.44 21.37 15.33
N ASP A 30 7.43 21.90 15.99
CA ASP A 30 6.06 21.58 15.67
C ASP A 30 5.89 21.80 14.17
N LEU A 31 5.72 20.71 13.42
CA LEU A 31 5.38 20.77 12.00
C LEU A 31 4.19 21.73 11.88
N PRO A 32 4.22 22.71 10.96
CA PRO A 32 3.11 23.62 10.82
C PRO A 32 1.82 22.80 10.63
N PRO A 33 0.71 23.17 11.31
CA PRO A 33 -0.49 22.33 11.39
C PRO A 33 -1.05 21.95 10.01
N TYR A 34 -0.80 22.76 8.98
CA TYR A 34 -1.13 22.44 7.59
C TYR A 34 -0.33 21.24 7.05
N LEU A 35 0.99 21.21 7.27
CA LEU A 35 1.85 20.14 6.77
C LEU A 35 1.61 18.84 7.53
N LYS A 36 1.37 18.90 8.84
CA LYS A 36 0.99 17.73 9.63
C LYS A 36 -0.29 17.08 9.10
N ARG A 37 -1.35 17.88 8.90
CA ARG A 37 -2.61 17.40 8.31
C ARG A 37 -2.40 16.83 6.91
N PHE A 38 -1.62 17.50 6.06
CA PHE A 38 -1.32 17.00 4.72
C PHE A 38 -0.59 15.64 4.75
N LEU A 39 0.41 15.49 5.62
CA LEU A 39 1.15 14.23 5.81
C LEU A 39 0.27 13.11 6.42
N GLU A 40 -0.73 13.42 7.23
CA GLU A 40 -1.69 12.43 7.74
C GLU A 40 -2.63 11.91 6.64
N TYR A 41 -3.04 12.76 5.69
CA TYR A 41 -3.89 12.35 4.58
C TYR A 41 -3.15 11.71 3.41
N LEU A 42 -1.85 12.03 3.24
CA LEU A 42 -1.06 11.54 2.12
C LEU A 42 -0.97 10.00 2.03
N PRO A 43 -0.72 9.23 3.11
CA PRO A 43 -0.71 7.77 3.07
C PRO A 43 -2.05 7.18 2.63
N ILE A 44 -3.17 7.69 3.17
CA ILE A 44 -4.50 7.19 2.87
C ILE A 44 -4.88 7.49 1.42
N ALA A 45 -4.57 8.71 0.95
CA ALA A 45 -4.79 9.10 -0.45
C ALA A 45 -3.92 8.28 -1.42
N ALA A 46 -2.65 8.04 -1.07
CA ALA A 46 -1.73 7.25 -1.88
C ALA A 46 -2.17 5.79 -1.97
N LEU A 47 -2.59 5.17 -0.86
CA LEU A 47 -3.13 3.82 -0.88
C LEU A 47 -4.39 3.73 -1.74
N GLY A 48 -5.33 4.67 -1.61
CA GLY A 48 -6.53 4.72 -2.44
C GLY A 48 -6.20 4.87 -3.94
N ALA A 49 -5.29 5.79 -4.27
CA ALA A 49 -4.85 6.04 -5.64
C ALA A 49 -4.07 4.86 -6.25
N LEU A 50 -3.43 4.01 -5.43
CA LEU A 50 -2.73 2.81 -5.89
C LEU A 50 -3.68 1.61 -6.02
N ILE A 51 -4.57 1.42 -5.06
CA ILE A 51 -5.49 0.27 -5.01
C ILE A 51 -6.54 0.39 -6.13
N PHE A 52 -7.15 1.57 -6.32
CA PHE A 52 -8.21 1.74 -7.31
C PHE A 52 -7.83 1.31 -8.74
N PRO A 53 -6.73 1.80 -9.34
CA PRO A 53 -6.29 1.32 -10.66
C PRO A 53 -5.75 -0.11 -10.60
N GLY A 54 -5.16 -0.55 -9.48
CA GLY A 54 -4.67 -1.91 -9.31
C GLY A 54 -5.78 -2.94 -9.47
N VAL A 55 -6.96 -2.66 -8.92
CA VAL A 55 -8.11 -3.56 -8.96
C VAL A 55 -8.69 -3.70 -10.37
N ILE A 56 -8.74 -2.60 -11.11
CA ILE A 56 -9.33 -2.55 -12.45
C ILE A 56 -8.37 -3.15 -13.49
N ASN A 57 -7.07 -2.83 -13.40
CA ASN A 57 -6.11 -3.21 -14.43
C ASN A 57 -5.46 -4.59 -14.23
N SER A 58 -5.44 -5.13 -13.00
CA SER A 58 -4.75 -6.41 -12.75
C SER A 58 -5.44 -7.62 -13.39
N PHE A 59 -6.74 -7.54 -13.68
CA PHE A 59 -7.54 -8.65 -14.21
C PHE A 59 -8.19 -8.27 -15.55
N GLN A 60 -7.37 -8.00 -16.57
CA GLN A 60 -7.81 -7.58 -17.90
C GLN A 60 -8.83 -8.54 -18.55
N GLN A 61 -8.74 -9.83 -18.24
CA GLN A 61 -9.66 -10.86 -18.76
C GLN A 61 -10.98 -10.91 -17.96
N ASN A 62 -10.97 -10.54 -16.67
CA ASN A 62 -12.13 -10.63 -15.78
C ASN A 62 -12.12 -9.54 -14.69
N PRO A 63 -12.64 -8.33 -14.99
CA PRO A 63 -12.73 -7.23 -14.03
C PRO A 63 -13.57 -7.58 -12.79
N ALA A 64 -14.50 -8.53 -12.93
CA ALA A 64 -15.35 -9.01 -11.85
C ALA A 64 -14.56 -9.62 -10.68
N ALA A 65 -13.43 -10.28 -10.95
CA ALA A 65 -12.57 -10.88 -9.92
C ALA A 65 -11.94 -9.81 -9.02
N GLY A 66 -11.48 -8.70 -9.61
CA GLY A 66 -10.93 -7.58 -8.85
C GLY A 66 -11.97 -6.90 -7.95
N ILE A 67 -13.17 -6.61 -8.49
CA ILE A 67 -14.25 -5.99 -7.73
C ILE A 67 -14.69 -6.89 -6.57
N ALA A 68 -14.83 -8.20 -6.82
CA ALA A 68 -15.19 -9.16 -5.80
C ALA A 68 -14.11 -9.30 -4.71
N GLY A 69 -12.83 -9.32 -5.09
CA GLY A 69 -11.71 -9.36 -4.16
C GLY A 69 -11.66 -8.13 -3.23
N VAL A 70 -11.92 -6.93 -3.75
CA VAL A 70 -11.99 -5.70 -2.93
C VAL A 70 -13.22 -5.67 -2.05
N THR A 71 -14.36 -6.11 -2.57
CA THR A 71 -15.60 -6.16 -1.80
C THR A 71 -15.45 -7.13 -0.62
N ALA A 72 -14.84 -8.30 -0.85
CA ALA A 72 -14.51 -9.25 0.22
C ALA A 72 -13.53 -8.67 1.24
N ALA A 73 -12.49 -7.96 0.78
CA ALA A 73 -11.54 -7.28 1.66
C ALA A 73 -12.22 -6.23 2.54
N ALA A 74 -13.13 -5.43 1.97
CA ALA A 74 -13.86 -4.38 2.68
C ALA A 74 -14.79 -4.97 3.76
N ILE A 75 -15.58 -6.00 3.40
CA ILE A 75 -16.50 -6.68 4.34
C ILE A 75 -15.73 -7.29 5.51
N THR A 76 -14.63 -7.98 5.23
CA THR A 76 -13.83 -8.63 6.28
C THR A 76 -13.03 -7.64 7.12
N ALA A 77 -12.56 -6.53 6.53
CA ALA A 77 -11.93 -5.44 7.28
C ALA A 77 -12.91 -4.82 8.28
N TRP A 78 -14.18 -4.62 7.90
CA TRP A 78 -15.21 -4.09 8.80
C TRP A 78 -15.57 -5.04 9.94
N LEU A 79 -15.49 -6.35 9.71
CA LEU A 79 -15.93 -7.33 10.71
C LEU A 79 -14.84 -7.72 11.71
N THR A 80 -13.58 -7.80 11.26
CA THR A 80 -12.49 -8.38 12.05
C THR A 80 -11.51 -7.32 12.57
N GLU A 81 -11.55 -6.08 12.05
CA GLU A 81 -10.58 -4.99 12.33
C GLU A 81 -9.09 -5.38 12.16
N ASN A 82 -8.82 -6.55 11.56
CA ASN A 82 -7.49 -7.14 11.47
C ASN A 82 -7.10 -7.31 10.00
N LEU A 83 -5.99 -6.66 9.65
CA LEU A 83 -5.44 -6.62 8.29
C LEU A 83 -5.18 -8.02 7.72
N ILE A 84 -4.68 -8.95 8.53
CA ILE A 84 -4.28 -10.28 8.05
C ILE A 84 -5.50 -11.04 7.52
N TYR A 85 -6.64 -10.98 8.22
CA TYR A 85 -7.86 -11.66 7.80
C TYR A 85 -8.45 -11.02 6.54
N SER A 86 -8.42 -9.68 6.43
CA SER A 86 -8.90 -8.97 5.25
C SER A 86 -8.11 -9.32 3.98
N VAL A 87 -6.78 -9.34 4.08
CA VAL A 87 -5.90 -9.71 2.95
C VAL A 87 -6.10 -11.17 2.57
N THR A 88 -6.14 -12.08 3.54
CA THR A 88 -6.30 -13.51 3.26
C THR A 88 -7.65 -13.80 2.59
N ALA A 89 -8.73 -13.18 3.05
CA ALA A 89 -10.05 -13.33 2.46
C ALA A 89 -10.12 -12.77 1.03
N SER A 90 -9.50 -11.60 0.80
CA SER A 90 -9.41 -11.00 -0.54
C SER A 90 -8.70 -11.92 -1.54
N ILE A 91 -7.56 -12.49 -1.13
CA ILE A 91 -6.81 -13.45 -1.95
C ILE A 91 -7.63 -14.71 -2.22
N ALA A 92 -8.25 -15.28 -1.18
CA ALA A 92 -9.06 -16.49 -1.31
C ALA A 92 -10.25 -16.31 -2.26
N VAL A 93 -10.98 -15.21 -2.15
CA VAL A 93 -12.13 -14.89 -3.02
C VAL A 93 -11.67 -14.64 -4.45
N THR A 94 -10.61 -13.86 -4.65
CA THR A 94 -10.07 -13.58 -5.98
C THR A 94 -9.59 -14.86 -6.66
N TRP A 95 -8.90 -15.73 -5.92
CA TRP A 95 -8.43 -17.03 -6.41
C TRP A 95 -9.59 -17.95 -6.78
N TYR A 96 -10.62 -18.04 -5.93
CA TYR A 96 -11.80 -18.86 -6.21
C TYR A 96 -12.53 -18.44 -7.49
N ILE A 97 -12.66 -17.13 -7.72
CA ILE A 97 -13.33 -16.58 -8.90
C ILE A 97 -12.51 -16.82 -10.17
N LEU A 98 -11.19 -16.74 -10.10
CA LEU A 98 -10.30 -17.04 -11.23
C LEU A 98 -10.20 -18.53 -11.56
N GLN A 99 -10.51 -19.41 -10.61
CA GLN A 99 -10.47 -20.87 -10.81
C GLN A 99 -11.77 -21.39 -11.47
N TYR A 100 -12.91 -20.73 -11.22
CA TYR A 100 -14.24 -21.17 -11.67
C TYR A 100 -14.68 -20.54 -13.01
N ILE A 101 -13.91 -19.58 -13.53
CA ILE A 101 -14.10 -18.91 -14.82
C ILE A 101 -12.90 -19.23 -15.72
#